data_AF-A0A9E7CUF4-F1
#
_entry.id   AF-A0A9E7CUF4-F1
#
_cell.length_a   1.000
_cell.length_b   1.000
_cell.length_c   1.000
_cell.angle_alpha   90.00
_cell.angle_beta   90.00
_cell.angle_gamma   90.00
#
_symmetry.space_group_name_H-M   'P 1'
#
loop_
_entity.id
_entity.type
_entity.pdbx_description
1 polymer ?
#
loop_
_entity_poly.entity_id
_entity_poly.type
_entity_poly.pdbx_seq_one_letter_code
_entity_poly.pdbx_strand_id
1 'polypeptide(L)'
;MPELTNLCLGLMQVEPSGATAGAVKMFVVVGIFLALVITALYFTIKAIRPKTDNSTTMQVREEFNKQKDALLMAAQAKKASREAQESARREGDKDEKEKELLREQVDPQAAVGRSCPLCGLEIMGDSEIIIDPYSGTAYHFSAFLHDWPPDTERPKFVLRWPQDKMVRSEDLLKGF
;
A
#
# COMPACT_ATOMS: atom_id res chain seq x y z
N MET A 1 -51.56 80.94 34.41
CA MET A 1 -51.34 79.54 34.01
C MET A 1 -49.86 79.22 34.21
N PRO A 2 -49.49 78.61 35.34
CA PRO A 2 -48.18 78.01 35.50
C PRO A 2 -48.28 76.48 35.48
N GLU A 3 -47.35 75.87 34.74
CA GLU A 3 -46.51 74.75 35.20
C GLU A 3 -47.27 73.57 35.84
N LEU A 4 -47.53 72.45 35.18
CA LEU A 4 -46.56 71.40 34.80
C LEU A 4 -45.49 71.05 35.87
N THR A 5 -45.74 71.39 37.14
CA THR A 5 -45.01 70.91 38.30
C THR A 5 -45.88 69.90 39.06
N ASN A 6 -45.81 68.62 38.68
CA ASN A 6 -46.00 67.47 39.58
C ASN A 6 -45.87 66.14 38.82
N LEU A 7 -44.73 65.95 38.15
CA LEU A 7 -44.21 64.61 37.86
C LEU A 7 -43.16 64.27 38.94
N CYS A 8 -43.62 64.33 40.19
CA CYS A 8 -42.93 63.86 41.38
C CYS A 8 -43.00 62.33 41.43
N LEU A 9 -42.19 61.66 40.60
CA LEU A 9 -41.87 60.24 40.81
C LEU A 9 -40.38 60.00 40.54
N GLY A 10 -39.57 60.36 41.53
CA GLY A 10 -38.60 59.40 42.08
C GLY A 10 -37.38 59.05 41.24
N LEU A 11 -36.67 60.04 40.71
CA LEU A 11 -35.23 59.93 40.43
C LEU A 11 -34.44 60.51 41.61
N MET A 12 -34.26 59.72 42.66
CA MET A 12 -33.40 59.93 43.85
C MET A 12 -33.74 58.76 44.80
N GLN A 13 -32.88 57.96 45.40
CA GLN A 13 -31.46 57.96 45.73
C GLN A 13 -31.09 56.48 45.92
N VAL A 14 -29.99 56.01 45.33
CA VAL A 14 -29.36 54.76 45.79
C VAL A 14 -28.44 55.15 46.95
N GLU A 15 -28.93 55.03 48.18
CA GLU A 15 -28.08 55.08 49.37
C GLU A 15 -27.34 53.75 49.54
N PRO A 16 -26.00 53.72 49.62
CA PRO A 16 -25.27 52.51 49.94
C PRO A 16 -25.39 52.25 51.44
N SER A 17 -26.11 51.19 51.81
CA SER A 17 -26.20 50.71 53.19
C SER A 17 -24.82 50.31 53.73
N GLY A 18 -24.54 50.70 54.98
CA GLY A 18 -23.24 50.58 55.67
C GLY A 18 -22.65 49.17 55.81
N ALA A 19 -23.35 48.11 55.39
CA ALA A 19 -22.80 46.76 55.32
C ALA A 19 -21.87 46.53 54.11
N THR A 20 -22.01 47.33 53.05
CA THR A 20 -21.25 47.16 51.79
C THR A 20 -19.83 47.76 51.86
N ALA A 21 -19.64 48.84 52.62
CA ALA A 21 -18.34 49.50 52.78
C ALA A 21 -17.30 48.65 53.56
N GLY A 22 -17.76 47.83 54.51
CA GLY A 22 -16.91 46.89 55.26
C GLY A 22 -16.46 45.69 54.44
N ALA A 23 -17.37 45.12 53.65
CA ALA A 23 -17.08 43.98 52.78
C ALA A 23 -16.07 44.35 51.68
N VAL A 24 -16.21 45.52 51.05
CA VAL A 24 -15.29 45.98 49.99
C VAL A 24 -13.86 46.14 50.53
N LYS A 25 -13.68 46.67 51.75
CA LYS A 25 -12.35 46.80 52.36
C LYS A 25 -11.71 45.43 52.64
N MET A 26 -12.50 44.44 53.06
CA MET A 26 -12.01 43.08 53.27
C MET A 26 -11.58 42.40 51.95
N PHE A 27 -12.34 42.59 50.86
CA PHE A 27 -11.94 42.08 49.54
C PHE A 27 -10.65 42.73 49.02
N VAL A 28 -10.44 44.03 49.26
CA VAL A 28 -9.20 44.71 48.85
C VAL A 28 -7.99 44.18 49.64
N VAL A 29 -8.11 44.02 50.97
CA VAL A 29 -7.01 43.50 51.79
C VAL A 29 -6.68 42.06 51.44
N VAL A 30 -7.70 41.21 51.27
CA VAL A 30 -7.51 39.80 50.84
C VAL A 30 -6.88 39.76 49.44
N GLY A 31 -7.32 40.62 48.52
CA GLY A 31 -6.78 40.69 47.16
C GLY A 31 -5.29 41.07 47.13
N ILE A 32 -4.88 42.08 47.92
CA ILE A 32 -3.48 42.48 48.04
C ILE A 32 -2.64 41.35 48.64
N PHE A 33 -3.13 40.69 49.69
CA PHE A 33 -2.41 39.59 50.31
C PHE A 33 -2.26 38.39 49.36
N LEU A 34 -3.31 38.05 48.62
CA LEU A 34 -3.26 36.99 47.62
C LEU A 34 -2.25 37.32 46.51
N ALA A 35 -2.23 38.57 46.04
CA ALA A 35 -1.30 39.02 45.01
C ALA A 35 0.17 38.90 45.46
N LEU A 36 0.48 39.25 46.72
CA LEU A 36 1.82 39.08 47.27
C LEU A 36 2.24 37.62 47.34
N VAL A 37 1.35 36.73 47.79
CA VAL A 37 1.62 35.28 47.87
C VAL A 37 1.84 34.67 46.48
N ILE A 38 1.01 35.02 45.50
CA ILE A 38 1.17 34.56 44.12
C ILE A 38 2.51 35.05 43.53
N THR A 39 2.88 36.30 43.81
CA THR A 39 4.14 36.86 43.31
C THR A 39 5.35 36.15 43.92
N ALA A 40 5.32 35.86 45.22
CA ALA A 40 6.37 35.11 45.91
C ALA A 40 6.50 33.65 45.40
N LEU A 41 5.37 32.98 45.15
CA LEU A 41 5.33 31.64 44.53
C LEU A 41 5.86 31.66 43.10
N TYR A 42 5.54 32.69 42.32
CA TYR A 42 6.03 32.83 40.95
C TYR A 42 7.56 32.95 40.90
N PHE A 43 8.16 33.74 41.80
CA PHE A 43 9.62 33.88 41.84
C PHE A 43 10.34 32.61 42.30
N THR A 44 9.79 31.88 43.26
CA THR A 44 10.36 30.59 43.71
C THR A 44 10.28 29.51 42.64
N ILE A 45 9.16 29.40 41.91
CA ILE A 45 9.02 28.46 40.78
C ILE A 45 9.97 28.82 39.63
N LYS A 46 10.15 30.11 39.33
CA LYS A 46 11.05 30.56 38.26
C LYS A 46 12.52 30.26 38.56
N ALA A 47 12.93 30.25 39.83
CA ALA A 47 14.29 29.93 40.25
C ALA A 47 14.64 28.43 40.12
N ILE A 48 13.64 27.54 40.15
CA ILE A 48 13.84 26.08 40.15
C ILE A 48 13.78 25.48 38.73
N ARG A 49 13.37 26.24 37.70
CA ARG A 49 13.32 25.68 36.34
C ARG A 49 14.74 25.36 35.83
N PRO A 50 15.08 24.07 35.61
CA PRO A 50 16.32 23.74 34.93
C PRO A 50 16.23 24.28 33.50
N LYS A 51 17.28 24.95 33.03
CA LYS A 51 17.41 25.30 31.60
C LYS A 51 17.38 23.99 30.82
N THR A 52 16.28 23.76 30.10
CA THR A 52 16.15 22.62 29.21
C THR A 52 16.97 22.93 27.96
N ASP A 53 18.17 22.36 27.86
CA ASP A 53 18.98 22.49 26.66
C ASP A 53 18.32 21.69 25.53
N ASN A 54 17.63 22.42 24.64
CA ASN A 54 16.83 21.87 23.54
C ASN A 54 17.66 21.30 22.37
N SER A 55 19.00 21.37 22.41
CA SER A 55 19.83 20.95 21.27
C SER A 55 20.07 19.44 21.22
N THR A 56 20.21 18.78 22.37
CA THR A 56 20.46 17.33 22.45
C THR A 56 19.22 16.49 22.14
N THR A 57 18.01 17.03 22.33
CA THR A 57 16.76 16.30 22.05
C THR A 57 16.38 16.27 20.57
N MET A 58 16.80 17.25 19.77
CA MET A 58 16.52 17.26 18.32
C MET A 58 17.45 16.33 17.54
N GLN A 59 18.76 16.32 17.83
CA GLN A 59 19.71 15.46 17.11
C GLN A 59 19.42 13.97 17.34
N VAL A 60 19.15 13.57 18.58
CA VAL A 60 18.80 12.17 18.90
C VAL A 60 17.50 11.73 18.21
N ARG A 61 16.54 12.66 18.03
CA ARG A 61 15.27 12.36 17.36
C ARG A 61 15.43 12.21 15.85
N GLU A 62 16.31 13.00 15.24
CA GLU A 62 16.62 12.89 13.81
C GLU A 62 17.38 11.59 13.48
N GLU A 63 18.36 11.22 14.31
CA GLU A 63 19.09 9.95 14.15
C GLU A 63 18.19 8.72 14.34
N PHE A 64 17.29 8.75 15.33
CA PHE A 64 16.33 7.67 15.55
C PHE A 64 15.34 7.53 14.38
N ASN A 65 14.86 8.65 13.82
CA ASN A 65 13.98 8.62 12.66
C ASN A 65 14.69 8.06 11.42
N LYS A 66 15.95 8.46 11.16
CA LYS A 66 16.75 7.90 10.06
C LYS A 66 16.95 6.39 10.19
N GLN A 67 17.23 5.89 11.40
CA GLN A 67 17.37 4.45 11.63
C GLN A 67 16.04 3.69 11.44
N LYS A 68 14.92 4.28 11.91
CA LYS A 68 13.59 3.69 11.74
C LYS A 68 13.20 3.58 10.27
N ASP A 69 13.43 4.64 9.49
CA ASP A 69 13.07 4.65 8.06
C ASP A 69 13.92 3.64 7.26
N ALA A 70 15.22 3.52 7.57
CA ALA A 70 16.08 2.51 6.96
C ALA A 70 15.59 1.08 7.27
N LEU A 71 15.14 0.83 8.50
CA LEU A 71 14.64 -0.48 8.92
C LEU A 71 13.27 -0.81 8.31
N LEU A 72 12.41 0.20 8.14
CA LEU A 72 11.13 0.05 7.44
C LEU A 72 11.32 -0.24 5.95
N MET A 73 12.25 0.44 5.27
CA MET A 73 12.59 0.16 3.87
C MET A 73 13.17 -1.25 3.71
N ALA A 74 14.05 -1.69 4.61
CA ALA A 74 14.58 -3.05 4.60
C ALA A 74 13.50 -4.11 4.87
N ALA A 75 12.54 -3.83 5.75
CA ALA A 75 11.41 -4.72 6.03
C ALA A 75 10.42 -4.81 4.86
N GLN A 76 10.16 -3.70 4.16
CA GLN A 76 9.31 -3.68 2.97
C GLN A 76 9.96 -4.41 1.80
N ALA A 77 11.27 -4.23 1.58
CA ALA A 77 12.00 -4.96 0.55
C ALA A 77 11.97 -6.49 0.78
N LYS A 78 12.09 -6.93 2.04
CA LYS A 78 11.97 -8.35 2.41
C LYS A 78 10.55 -8.89 2.20
N LYS A 79 9.50 -8.11 2.47
CA LYS A 79 8.12 -8.51 2.21
C LYS A 79 7.84 -8.63 0.72
N ALA A 80 8.20 -7.62 -0.07
CA ALA A 80 8.02 -7.62 -1.52
C ALA A 80 8.77 -8.78 -2.21
N SER A 81 10.00 -9.07 -1.77
CA SER A 81 10.78 -10.22 -2.28
C SER A 81 10.14 -11.56 -1.91
N ARG A 82 9.60 -11.70 -0.70
CA ARG A 82 8.96 -12.94 -0.24
C ARG A 82 7.62 -13.18 -0.95
N GLU A 83 6.85 -12.13 -1.18
CA GLU A 83 5.58 -12.18 -1.93
C GLU A 83 5.82 -12.49 -3.43
N ALA A 84 6.86 -11.92 -4.04
CA ALA A 84 7.27 -12.25 -5.41
C ALA A 84 7.78 -13.69 -5.54
N GLN A 85 8.53 -14.17 -4.56
CA GLN A 85 9.04 -15.55 -4.56
C GLN A 85 7.93 -16.58 -4.28
N GLU A 86 6.96 -16.24 -3.43
CA GLU A 86 5.83 -17.13 -3.12
C GLU A 86 4.80 -17.18 -4.26
N SER A 87 4.55 -16.06 -4.95
CA SER A 87 3.70 -16.04 -6.14
C SER A 87 4.31 -16.85 -7.29
N ALA A 88 5.61 -16.65 -7.59
CA ALA A 88 6.30 -17.43 -8.62
C ALA A 88 6.31 -18.94 -8.33
N ARG A 89 6.44 -19.35 -7.06
CA ARG A 89 6.38 -20.75 -6.66
C ARG A 89 4.99 -21.36 -6.84
N ARG A 90 3.94 -20.62 -6.45
CA ARG A 90 2.54 -21.07 -6.61
C ARG A 90 2.10 -21.15 -8.07
N GLU A 91 2.63 -20.28 -8.93
CA GLU A 91 2.37 -20.31 -10.38
C GLU A 91 3.11 -21.48 -11.04
N GLY A 92 4.39 -21.70 -10.69
CA GLY A 92 5.17 -22.85 -11.18
C GLY A 92 4.57 -24.21 -10.80
N ASP A 93 4.09 -24.38 -9.56
CA ASP A 93 3.46 -25.64 -9.12
C ASP A 93 2.13 -25.92 -9.85
N LYS A 94 1.38 -24.88 -10.24
CA LYS A 94 0.14 -25.02 -11.01
C LYS A 94 0.42 -25.38 -12.46
N ASP A 95 1.34 -24.66 -13.08
CA ASP A 95 1.74 -24.89 -14.48
C ASP A 95 2.27 -26.31 -14.67
N GLU A 96 3.05 -26.84 -13.71
CA GLU A 96 3.61 -28.20 -13.83
C GLU A 96 2.55 -29.30 -13.68
N LYS A 97 1.59 -29.13 -12.77
CA LYS A 97 0.47 -30.06 -12.61
C LYS A 97 -0.45 -30.06 -13.83
N GLU A 98 -0.66 -28.90 -14.45
CA GLU A 98 -1.48 -28.78 -15.67
C GLU A 98 -0.80 -29.47 -16.86
N LYS A 99 0.51 -29.30 -17.04
CA LYS A 99 1.28 -30.00 -18.09
C LYS A 99 1.19 -31.52 -17.98
N GLU A 100 1.29 -32.06 -16.77
CA GLU A 100 1.24 -33.51 -16.55
C GLU A 100 -0.10 -34.11 -17.00
N LEU A 101 -1.21 -33.45 -16.65
CA LEU A 101 -2.56 -33.86 -17.06
C LEU A 101 -2.80 -33.77 -18.57
N LEU A 102 -2.15 -32.82 -19.24
CA LEU A 102 -2.26 -32.64 -20.69
C LEU A 102 -1.43 -33.67 -21.46
N ARG A 103 -0.30 -34.12 -20.90
CA ARG A 103 0.56 -35.12 -21.55
C ARG A 103 -0.12 -36.48 -21.68
N GLU A 104 -0.92 -36.89 -20.70
CA GLU A 104 -1.62 -38.19 -20.72
C GLU A 104 -2.70 -38.30 -21.81
N GLN A 105 -3.16 -37.16 -22.37
CA GLN A 105 -4.32 -37.13 -23.28
C GLN A 105 -3.97 -37.11 -24.78
N VAL A 106 -2.71 -36.94 -25.17
CA VAL A 106 -2.33 -36.69 -26.58
C VAL A 106 -1.53 -37.86 -27.14
N ASP A 107 -2.03 -38.48 -28.22
CA ASP A 107 -1.28 -39.43 -29.05
C ASP A 107 -0.66 -38.71 -30.26
N PRO A 108 0.68 -38.49 -30.28
CA PRO A 108 1.35 -37.79 -31.37
C PRO A 108 1.29 -38.54 -32.70
N GLN A 109 1.16 -39.87 -32.65
CA GLN A 109 1.20 -40.71 -33.85
C GLN A 109 -0.07 -40.55 -34.68
N ALA A 110 -1.17 -40.08 -34.07
CA ALA A 110 -2.43 -39.76 -34.75
C ALA A 110 -2.32 -38.55 -35.71
N ALA A 111 -1.25 -37.75 -35.62
CA ALA A 111 -1.00 -36.60 -36.47
C ALA A 111 -0.30 -36.93 -37.80
N VAL A 112 0.37 -38.08 -37.88
CA VAL A 112 1.11 -38.49 -39.09
C VAL A 112 0.14 -38.71 -40.26
N GLY A 113 0.48 -38.19 -41.43
CA GLY A 113 -0.35 -38.24 -42.64
C GLY A 113 -1.44 -37.17 -42.71
N ARG A 114 -1.53 -36.26 -41.71
CA ARG A 114 -2.41 -35.09 -41.77
C ARG A 114 -1.67 -33.88 -42.31
N SER A 115 -2.39 -32.97 -42.96
CA SER A 115 -1.82 -31.68 -43.39
C SER A 115 -1.68 -30.72 -42.22
N CYS A 116 -0.54 -30.05 -42.11
CA CYS A 116 -0.31 -28.97 -41.17
C CYS A 116 -1.24 -27.77 -41.50
N PRO A 117 -2.03 -27.25 -40.55
CA PRO A 117 -2.95 -26.15 -40.81
C PRO A 117 -2.27 -24.81 -41.16
N LEU A 118 -1.01 -24.62 -40.78
CA LEU A 118 -0.29 -23.36 -40.99
C LEU A 118 0.40 -23.32 -42.36
N CYS A 119 1.16 -24.37 -42.71
CA CYS A 119 1.93 -24.39 -43.96
C CYS A 119 1.32 -25.28 -45.06
N GLY A 120 0.23 -26.00 -44.79
CA GLY A 120 -0.47 -26.88 -45.75
C GLY A 120 0.26 -28.17 -46.13
N LEU A 121 1.52 -28.35 -45.71
CA LEU A 121 2.32 -29.53 -45.98
C LEU A 121 1.90 -30.71 -45.11
N GLU A 122 2.01 -31.93 -45.64
CA GLU A 122 1.75 -33.17 -44.90
C GLU A 122 2.77 -33.40 -43.79
N ILE A 123 2.29 -33.84 -42.63
CA ILE A 123 3.11 -34.24 -41.49
C ILE A 123 3.63 -35.65 -41.71
N MET A 124 4.94 -35.77 -41.83
CA MET A 124 5.62 -37.04 -42.01
C MET A 124 6.02 -37.65 -40.67
N GLY A 125 6.26 -38.97 -40.64
CA GLY A 125 6.65 -39.68 -39.41
C GLY A 125 8.03 -39.30 -38.85
N ASP A 126 8.84 -38.56 -39.60
CA ASP A 126 10.14 -38.02 -39.17
C ASP A 126 10.09 -36.50 -38.94
N SER A 127 8.92 -35.88 -39.10
CA SER A 127 8.75 -34.43 -38.93
C SER A 127 8.81 -34.04 -37.47
N GLU A 128 9.52 -32.94 -37.18
CA GLU A 128 9.41 -32.29 -35.89
C GLU A 128 8.11 -31.47 -35.83
N ILE A 129 7.25 -31.80 -34.88
CA ILE A 129 5.92 -31.21 -34.76
C ILE A 129 5.65 -30.66 -33.37
N ILE A 130 4.77 -29.66 -33.36
CA ILE A 130 4.17 -29.06 -32.18
C ILE A 130 2.71 -29.48 -32.14
N ILE A 131 2.28 -30.06 -31.02
CA ILE A 131 0.88 -30.44 -30.83
C ILE A 131 0.29 -29.53 -29.75
N ASP A 132 -0.80 -28.87 -30.11
CA ASP A 132 -1.64 -28.17 -29.15
C ASP A 132 -2.44 -29.23 -28.35
N PRO A 133 -2.21 -29.35 -27.04
CA PRO A 133 -2.85 -30.38 -26.23
C PRO A 133 -4.34 -30.13 -26.01
N TYR A 134 -4.82 -28.89 -26.18
CA TYR A 134 -6.23 -28.56 -25.97
C TYR A 134 -7.08 -28.91 -27.19
N SER A 135 -6.56 -28.68 -28.40
CA SER A 135 -7.26 -28.98 -29.64
C SER A 135 -6.84 -30.31 -30.29
N GLY A 136 -5.71 -30.88 -29.88
CA GLY A 136 -5.08 -32.03 -30.55
C GLY A 136 -4.50 -31.69 -31.92
N THR A 137 -4.44 -30.41 -32.28
CA THR A 137 -3.97 -29.97 -33.59
C THR A 137 -2.45 -30.02 -33.65
N ALA A 138 -1.93 -30.65 -34.70
CA ALA A 138 -0.50 -30.76 -34.95
C ALA A 138 -0.03 -29.76 -36.01
N TYR A 139 1.12 -29.17 -35.77
CA TYR A 139 1.76 -28.18 -36.63
C TYR A 139 3.21 -28.56 -36.87
N HIS A 140 3.75 -28.27 -38.06
CA HIS A 140 5.21 -28.30 -38.23
C HIS A 140 5.87 -27.31 -37.30
N PHE A 141 7.00 -27.69 -36.70
CA PHE A 141 7.72 -26.84 -35.77
C PHE A 141 8.09 -25.48 -36.38
N SER A 142 8.61 -25.47 -37.61
CA SER A 142 8.96 -24.25 -38.33
C SER A 142 7.76 -23.34 -38.58
N ALA A 143 6.64 -23.92 -39.05
CA ALA A 143 5.42 -23.18 -39.32
C ALA A 143 4.80 -22.62 -38.03
N PHE A 144 4.85 -23.40 -36.94
CA PHE A 144 4.43 -22.92 -35.63
C PHE A 144 5.24 -21.70 -35.21
N LEU A 145 6.57 -21.68 -35.41
CA LEU A 145 7.39 -20.52 -35.05
C LEU A 145 7.11 -19.29 -35.92
N HIS A 146 7.04 -19.45 -37.24
CA HIS A 146 7.12 -18.32 -38.18
C HIS A 146 5.79 -17.93 -38.83
N ASP A 147 4.89 -18.88 -39.04
CA ASP A 147 3.69 -18.68 -39.88
C ASP A 147 2.41 -18.48 -39.07
N TRP A 148 2.54 -18.32 -37.75
CA TRP A 148 1.38 -18.13 -36.88
C TRP A 148 0.67 -16.80 -37.16
N PRO A 149 -0.67 -16.79 -37.31
CA PRO A 149 -1.40 -15.56 -37.61
C PRO A 149 -1.29 -14.54 -36.46
N PRO A 150 -1.01 -13.25 -36.76
CA PRO A 150 -0.74 -12.23 -35.75
C PRO A 150 -1.94 -11.94 -34.84
N ASP A 151 -3.16 -12.15 -35.34
CA ASP A 151 -4.41 -11.87 -34.62
C ASP A 151 -4.96 -13.08 -33.87
N THR A 152 -4.21 -14.20 -33.79
CA THR A 152 -4.64 -15.42 -33.11
C THR A 152 -3.77 -15.70 -31.89
N GLU A 153 -4.41 -15.99 -30.75
CA GLU A 153 -3.71 -16.38 -29.54
C GLU A 153 -3.02 -17.74 -29.74
N ARG A 154 -1.72 -17.81 -29.42
CA ARG A 154 -0.96 -19.06 -29.44
C ARG A 154 -1.29 -19.88 -28.20
N PRO A 155 -1.35 -21.22 -28.30
CA PRO A 155 -1.48 -22.08 -27.12
C PRO A 155 -0.37 -21.77 -26.12
N LYS A 156 -0.69 -21.67 -24.81
CA LYS A 156 0.32 -21.34 -23.78
C LYS A 156 1.34 -22.47 -23.60
N PHE A 157 0.87 -23.71 -23.64
CA PHE A 157 1.67 -24.92 -23.55
C PHE A 157 1.47 -25.76 -24.80
N VAL A 158 2.57 -26.33 -25.31
CA VAL A 158 2.52 -27.26 -26.44
C VAL A 158 3.42 -28.47 -26.20
N LEU A 159 3.04 -29.60 -26.79
CA LEU A 159 3.85 -30.82 -26.79
C LEU A 159 4.80 -30.78 -28.00
N ARG A 160 6.09 -30.90 -27.75
CA ARG A 160 7.11 -31.00 -28.80
C ARG A 160 7.45 -32.48 -29.05
N TRP A 161 7.22 -32.94 -30.27
CA TRP A 161 7.47 -34.31 -30.70
C TRP A 161 8.55 -34.32 -31.80
N PRO A 162 9.51 -35.28 -31.80
CA PRO A 162 9.57 -36.53 -31.02
C PRO A 162 10.19 -36.43 -29.62
N GLN A 163 10.52 -35.23 -29.14
CA GLN A 163 11.16 -35.05 -27.83
C GLN A 163 10.26 -35.40 -26.64
N ASP A 164 8.96 -35.61 -26.89
CA ASP A 164 7.93 -35.94 -25.89
C ASP A 164 8.01 -35.02 -24.65
N LYS A 165 8.15 -33.73 -24.92
CA LYS A 165 8.32 -32.70 -23.89
C LYS A 165 7.27 -31.62 -24.01
N MET A 166 6.55 -31.41 -22.91
CA MET A 166 5.64 -30.28 -22.75
C MET A 166 6.43 -29.00 -22.47
N VAL A 167 6.23 -27.95 -23.27
CA VAL A 167 6.97 -26.69 -23.17
C VAL A 167 6.03 -25.50 -23.28
N ARG A 168 6.41 -24.35 -22.69
CA ARG A 168 5.69 -23.10 -22.92
C ARG A 168 6.02 -22.58 -24.30
N SER A 169 5.00 -22.12 -25.03
CA SER A 169 5.20 -21.51 -26.36
C SER A 169 6.10 -20.28 -26.29
N GLU A 170 6.01 -19.49 -25.22
CA GLU A 170 6.89 -18.35 -24.99
C GLU A 170 8.37 -18.75 -24.91
N ASP A 171 8.69 -19.90 -24.32
CA ASP A 171 10.08 -20.35 -24.16
C ASP A 171 10.64 -20.88 -25.48
N LEU A 172 9.79 -21.45 -26.33
CA LEU A 172 10.16 -21.81 -27.70
C LEU A 172 10.51 -20.56 -28.53
N LEU A 173 9.74 -19.49 -28.36
CA LEU A 173 9.93 -18.24 -29.09
C LEU A 173 11.15 -17.45 -28.64
N LYS A 174 11.55 -17.54 -27.37
CA LYS A 174 12.76 -16.86 -26.86
C LYS A 174 14.08 -17.50 -27.33
N GLY A 175 14.03 -18.72 -27.86
CA GLY A 175 15.20 -19.46 -28.34
C GLY A 175 15.63 -19.14 -29.77
N PHE A 176 14.92 -18.24 -30.46
CA PHE A 176 15.13 -17.82 -31.85
C PHE A 176 15.14 -16.28 -31.94
#